data_AF-H1PXD8-F1
#
_entry.id   AF-H1PXD8-F1
#
_cell.length_a   1.000
_cell.length_b   1.000
_cell.length_c   1.000
_cell.angle_alpha   90.00
_cell.angle_beta   90.00
_cell.angle_gamma   90.00
#
_symmetry.space_group_name_H-M   'P 1'
#
loop_
_entity.id
_entity.type
_entity.pdbx_description
1 polymer ?
#
loop_
_entity_poly.entity_id
_entity_poly.type
_entity_poly.pdbx_seq_one_letter_code
_entity_poly.pdbx_strand_id
1 'polypeptide(L)'
;MKIKINFFQKIFIFSVFIVIFTVLTGYILNIFFLDDFYVYRKKEKMMEAVEISKSLLTNEEVFKEYVEDLRDKEGIDISVFKKNGMHKMRGRREDMHNNDAPPTGFGVTSISKTNIKLLIYNEVLPDGRILALRTSLSVMSAHKHEMYVFNFITTVTSVLLSMLIGRVFSKQITKNIKKLNRVAGKISILDFSEKADVDSGDEIEELSQSIDKMSANLFLSIENLKAFASNASHELRTPITVISTYAQALINGIVKTDQEKSQYYKAIAKESMDMNELVGNLLTISRLSSPGIKLEMNETNILNILKQSIEKYEMLELEKDIEWDIKFKEQKIFCDIKIFKIALDNIVQNALKYSKENDIISIYETDGKICIENSVDGEGTGEISKLWEPFSRGDNANELSIDGNGLGLSIVKKIMELNKINCGIDLKDKKFTFWFDILRS
;
A
#
# COMPACT_ATOMS: atom_id res chain seq x y z
N MET A 1 -19.81 -31.96 -8.33
CA MET A 1 -18.58 -31.42 -8.95
C MET A 1 -18.65 -29.89 -8.89
N LYS A 2 -17.91 -29.21 -8.00
CA LYS A 2 -17.92 -27.74 -7.93
C LYS A 2 -17.14 -27.19 -9.11
N ILE A 3 -17.80 -26.57 -10.08
CA ILE A 3 -17.15 -25.85 -11.16
C ILE A 3 -16.33 -24.72 -10.50
N LYS A 4 -15.00 -24.84 -10.49
CA LYS A 4 -14.10 -23.79 -10.00
C LYS A 4 -14.06 -22.69 -11.06
N ILE A 5 -14.96 -21.73 -10.92
CA ILE A 5 -14.97 -20.50 -11.71
C ILE A 5 -13.70 -19.73 -11.35
N ASN A 6 -12.80 -19.53 -12.32
CA ASN A 6 -11.55 -18.80 -12.09
C ASN A 6 -11.85 -17.30 -11.88
N PHE A 7 -10.93 -16.57 -11.24
CA PHE A 7 -11.11 -15.15 -10.92
C PHE A 7 -11.49 -14.30 -12.14
N PHE A 8 -10.87 -14.61 -13.29
CA PHE A 8 -11.21 -14.06 -14.61
C PHE A 8 -12.70 -14.21 -14.96
N GLN A 9 -13.25 -15.42 -14.85
CA GLN A 9 -14.65 -15.71 -15.15
C GLN A 9 -15.59 -14.99 -14.19
N LYS A 10 -15.20 -14.79 -12.91
CA LYS A 10 -16.02 -14.04 -11.94
C LYS A 10 -16.16 -12.56 -12.33
N ILE A 11 -15.05 -11.88 -12.62
CA ILE A 11 -15.08 -10.47 -13.05
C ILE A 11 -15.84 -10.32 -14.37
N PHE A 12 -15.62 -11.24 -15.31
CA PHE A 12 -16.31 -11.24 -16.59
C PHE A 12 -17.82 -11.44 -16.44
N ILE A 13 -18.25 -12.42 -15.65
CA ILE A 13 -19.68 -12.68 -15.40
C ILE A 13 -20.32 -11.48 -14.68
N PHE A 14 -19.62 -10.87 -13.72
CA PHE A 14 -20.13 -9.72 -12.97
C PHE A 14 -20.33 -8.48 -13.86
N SER A 15 -19.37 -8.17 -14.74
CA SER A 15 -19.50 -7.05 -15.69
C SER A 15 -20.64 -7.25 -16.68
N VAL A 16 -20.80 -8.45 -17.22
CA VAL A 16 -21.95 -8.78 -18.09
C VAL A 16 -23.27 -8.71 -17.31
N PHE A 17 -23.30 -9.18 -16.06
CA PHE A 17 -24.48 -9.12 -15.21
C PHE A 17 -24.93 -7.68 -14.94
N ILE A 18 -24.00 -6.76 -14.63
CA ILE A 18 -24.33 -5.34 -14.41
C ILE A 18 -25.06 -4.77 -15.63
N VAL A 19 -24.55 -5.03 -16.83
CA VAL A 19 -25.12 -4.48 -18.07
C VAL A 19 -26.51 -5.05 -18.33
N ILE A 20 -26.69 -6.37 -18.16
CA ILE A 20 -28.00 -7.01 -18.26
C ILE A 20 -28.96 -6.41 -17.23
N PHE A 21 -28.52 -6.23 -15.99
CA PHE A 21 -29.33 -5.66 -14.92
C PHE A 21 -29.76 -4.22 -15.23
N THR A 22 -28.84 -3.35 -15.69
CA THR A 22 -29.15 -1.98 -16.08
C THR A 22 -30.17 -1.93 -17.21
N VAL A 23 -30.00 -2.77 -18.23
CA VAL A 23 -30.93 -2.88 -19.34
C VAL A 23 -32.30 -3.37 -18.88
N LEU A 24 -32.37 -4.44 -18.10
CA LEU A 24 -33.63 -4.99 -17.58
C LEU A 24 -34.38 -3.96 -16.72
N THR A 25 -33.65 -3.21 -15.91
CA THR A 25 -34.24 -2.13 -15.12
C THR A 25 -34.84 -1.06 -16.02
N GLY A 26 -34.15 -0.69 -17.10
CA GLY A 26 -34.67 0.21 -18.14
C GLY A 26 -35.95 -0.31 -18.79
N TYR A 27 -36.01 -1.60 -19.13
CA TYR A 27 -37.23 -2.24 -19.66
C TYR A 27 -38.39 -2.23 -18.67
N ILE A 28 -38.12 -2.54 -17.41
CA ILE A 28 -39.14 -2.54 -16.36
C ILE A 28 -39.70 -1.12 -16.19
N LEU A 29 -38.84 -0.11 -16.08
CA LEU A 29 -39.29 1.29 -16.00
C LEU A 29 -40.13 1.68 -17.22
N ASN A 30 -39.74 1.22 -18.40
CA ASN A 30 -40.49 1.45 -19.63
C ASN A 30 -41.90 0.86 -19.58
N ILE A 31 -42.00 -0.43 -19.20
CA ILE A 31 -43.28 -1.14 -19.16
C ILE A 31 -44.25 -0.52 -18.15
N PHE A 32 -43.75 -0.12 -16.97
CA PHE A 32 -44.61 0.38 -15.90
C PHE A 32 -44.95 1.87 -15.99
N PHE A 33 -44.03 2.73 -16.45
CA PHE A 33 -44.19 4.19 -16.33
C PHE A 33 -44.41 4.92 -17.64
N LEU A 34 -44.16 4.30 -18.80
CA LEU A 34 -44.22 5.02 -20.09
C LEU A 34 -45.62 5.56 -20.40
N ASP A 35 -46.66 4.78 -20.12
CA ASP A 35 -48.05 5.15 -20.42
C ASP A 35 -48.49 6.34 -19.58
N ASP A 36 -48.25 6.27 -18.27
CA ASP A 36 -48.58 7.34 -17.33
C ASP A 36 -47.80 8.62 -17.63
N PHE A 37 -46.51 8.49 -17.94
CA PHE A 37 -45.67 9.61 -18.34
C PHE A 37 -46.16 10.28 -19.63
N TYR A 38 -46.56 9.50 -20.64
CA TYR A 38 -47.08 10.04 -21.89
C TYR A 38 -48.40 10.77 -21.71
N VAL A 39 -49.35 10.16 -20.97
CA VAL A 39 -50.64 10.80 -20.65
C VAL A 39 -50.41 12.09 -19.86
N TYR A 40 -49.50 12.09 -18.89
CA TYR A 40 -49.12 13.27 -18.13
C TYR A 40 -48.61 14.40 -19.05
N ARG A 41 -47.66 14.09 -19.96
CA ARG A 41 -47.14 15.07 -20.93
C ARG A 41 -48.20 15.60 -21.89
N LYS A 42 -49.13 14.75 -22.35
CA LYS A 42 -50.26 15.19 -23.19
C LYS A 42 -51.23 16.08 -22.43
N LYS A 43 -51.53 15.78 -21.15
CA LYS A 43 -52.35 16.68 -20.31
C LYS A 43 -51.70 18.05 -20.17
N GLU A 44 -50.40 18.12 -19.89
CA GLU A 44 -49.64 19.37 -19.80
C GLU A 44 -49.76 20.21 -21.08
N LYS A 45 -49.53 19.58 -22.24
CA LYS A 45 -49.66 20.25 -23.56
C LYS A 45 -51.09 20.70 -23.87
N MET A 46 -52.10 19.92 -23.48
CA MET A 46 -53.50 20.34 -23.62
C MET A 46 -53.82 21.56 -22.75
N MET A 47 -53.25 21.66 -21.54
CA MET A 47 -53.45 22.84 -20.69
C MET A 47 -52.80 24.09 -21.28
N GLU A 48 -51.57 23.97 -21.81
CA GLU A 48 -50.92 25.07 -22.55
C GLU A 48 -51.78 25.52 -23.74
N ALA A 49 -52.29 24.57 -24.51
CA ALA A 49 -53.17 24.85 -25.64
C ALA A 49 -54.50 25.52 -25.23
N VAL A 50 -55.06 25.17 -24.08
CA VAL A 50 -56.27 25.82 -23.54
C VAL A 50 -56.02 27.29 -23.23
N GLU A 51 -54.88 27.60 -22.61
CA GLU A 51 -54.52 28.97 -22.23
C GLU A 51 -54.31 29.86 -23.48
N ILE A 52 -53.58 29.36 -24.48
CA ILE A 52 -53.38 30.04 -25.76
C ILE A 52 -54.70 30.16 -26.53
N SER A 53 -55.52 29.11 -26.53
CA SER A 53 -56.84 29.14 -27.18
C SER A 53 -57.69 30.28 -26.62
N LYS A 54 -57.72 30.47 -25.29
CA LYS A 54 -58.53 31.52 -24.65
C LYS A 54 -58.11 32.93 -25.07
N SER A 55 -56.82 33.19 -25.27
CA SER A 55 -56.34 34.52 -25.68
C SER A 55 -56.64 34.82 -27.15
N LEU A 56 -56.73 33.78 -27.99
CA LEU A 56 -56.96 33.91 -29.44
C LEU A 56 -58.45 33.88 -29.85
N LEU A 57 -59.38 33.53 -28.94
CA LEU A 57 -60.82 33.45 -29.23
C LEU A 57 -61.47 34.75 -29.75
N THR A 58 -60.79 35.88 -29.65
CA THR A 58 -61.23 37.20 -30.16
C THR A 58 -60.95 37.40 -31.64
N ASN A 59 -60.00 36.67 -32.23
CA ASN A 59 -59.64 36.73 -33.65
C ASN A 59 -59.86 35.36 -34.31
N GLU A 60 -60.95 35.23 -35.06
CA GLU A 60 -61.38 33.94 -35.63
C GLU A 60 -60.39 33.37 -36.66
N GLU A 61 -59.66 34.23 -37.38
CA GLU A 61 -58.70 33.81 -38.40
C GLU A 61 -57.44 33.22 -37.75
N VAL A 62 -56.86 33.95 -36.79
CA VAL A 62 -55.67 33.50 -36.02
C VAL A 62 -56.00 32.27 -35.17
N PHE A 63 -57.20 32.19 -34.61
CA PHE A 63 -57.63 31.01 -33.88
C PHE A 63 -57.71 29.78 -34.79
N LYS A 64 -58.27 29.90 -36.00
CA LYS A 64 -58.33 28.78 -36.95
C LYS A 64 -56.94 28.30 -37.38
N GLU A 65 -56.04 29.22 -37.67
CA GLU A 65 -54.64 28.90 -38.01
C GLU A 65 -53.94 28.16 -36.86
N TYR A 66 -54.15 28.60 -35.61
CA TYR A 66 -53.61 27.93 -34.43
C TYR A 66 -54.19 26.53 -34.21
N VAL A 67 -55.50 26.34 -34.42
CA VAL A 67 -56.13 25.01 -34.33
C VAL A 67 -55.55 24.05 -35.37
N GLU A 68 -55.32 24.52 -36.60
CA GLU A 68 -54.69 23.70 -37.65
C GLU A 68 -53.24 23.34 -37.31
N ASP A 69 -52.43 24.31 -36.87
CA ASP A 69 -51.04 24.07 -36.47
C ASP A 69 -50.92 23.10 -35.30
N LEU A 70 -51.77 23.26 -34.28
CA LEU A 70 -51.78 22.39 -33.11
C LEU A 70 -52.24 20.97 -33.46
N ARG A 71 -53.20 20.84 -34.38
CA ARG A 71 -53.65 19.53 -34.86
C ARG A 71 -52.54 18.82 -35.63
N ASP A 72 -51.82 19.52 -36.48
CA ASP A 72 -50.78 18.93 -37.31
C ASP A 72 -49.51 18.59 -36.53
N LYS A 73 -49.09 19.46 -35.59
CA LYS A 73 -47.88 19.24 -34.78
C LYS A 73 -48.11 18.31 -33.60
N GLU A 74 -49.20 18.51 -32.87
CA GLU A 74 -49.44 17.86 -31.57
C GLU A 74 -50.54 16.80 -31.60
N GLY A 75 -51.30 16.70 -32.70
CA GLY A 75 -52.44 15.79 -32.81
C GLY A 75 -53.61 16.18 -31.91
N ILE A 76 -53.67 17.44 -31.45
CA ILE A 76 -54.70 17.96 -30.55
C ILE A 76 -55.71 18.75 -31.40
N ASP A 77 -56.95 18.28 -31.41
CA ASP A 77 -58.07 18.95 -32.05
C ASP A 77 -58.79 19.84 -31.02
N ILE A 78 -59.04 21.10 -31.38
CA ILE A 78 -59.76 22.06 -30.55
C ILE A 78 -61.13 22.32 -31.17
N SER A 79 -62.18 22.33 -30.35
CA SER A 79 -63.51 22.71 -30.80
C SER A 79 -64.24 23.55 -29.77
N VAL A 80 -65.04 24.52 -30.24
CA VAL A 80 -65.82 25.43 -29.37
C VAL A 80 -67.30 25.33 -29.72
N PHE A 81 -68.15 25.05 -28.73
CA PHE A 81 -69.61 24.85 -28.95
C PHE A 81 -70.46 25.64 -27.95
N LYS A 82 -71.67 26.06 -28.33
CA LYS A 82 -72.64 26.73 -27.41
C LYS A 82 -73.35 25.69 -26.51
N LYS A 83 -73.67 26.04 -25.25
CA LYS A 83 -74.33 25.17 -24.24
C LYS A 83 -75.61 24.47 -24.71
N ASN A 84 -76.48 25.15 -25.49
CA ASN A 84 -77.70 24.56 -26.08
C ASN A 84 -77.45 23.80 -27.41
N GLY A 85 -76.21 23.82 -27.90
CA GLY A 85 -75.76 23.17 -29.13
C GLY A 85 -75.30 21.72 -28.95
N MET A 86 -75.27 21.18 -27.73
CA MET A 86 -75.01 19.74 -27.53
C MET A 86 -75.98 18.89 -28.35
N HIS A 87 -77.21 19.35 -28.59
CA HIS A 87 -78.19 18.63 -29.41
C HIS A 87 -78.03 18.77 -30.95
N LYS A 88 -77.17 19.67 -31.45
CA LYS A 88 -77.12 20.02 -32.89
C LYS A 88 -75.85 19.57 -33.64
N MET A 89 -75.03 18.66 -33.10
CA MET A 89 -74.15 17.83 -33.94
C MET A 89 -74.89 16.56 -34.38
N ARG A 90 -75.89 16.71 -35.26
CA ARG A 90 -76.60 15.60 -35.92
C ARG A 90 -75.89 15.19 -37.23
N GLY A 91 -74.57 15.03 -37.18
CA GLY A 91 -73.76 14.63 -38.33
C GLY A 91 -72.57 13.71 -38.03
N ARG A 92 -72.24 13.47 -36.75
CA ARG A 92 -71.13 12.58 -36.34
C ARG A 92 -71.33 11.98 -34.93
N ARG A 93 -72.59 11.83 -34.50
CA ARG A 93 -72.97 11.44 -33.13
C ARG A 93 -73.19 9.94 -32.92
N GLU A 94 -73.03 9.11 -33.96
CA GLU A 94 -73.42 7.69 -33.89
C GLU A 94 -72.36 6.75 -33.33
N ASP A 95 -71.13 7.20 -33.07
CA ASP A 95 -70.01 6.30 -32.78
C ASP A 95 -69.26 6.59 -31.47
N MET A 96 -69.89 7.17 -30.45
CA MET A 96 -69.24 7.40 -29.14
C MET A 96 -70.09 6.94 -27.96
N HIS A 97 -69.50 6.19 -27.03
CA HIS A 97 -70.11 5.93 -25.73
C HIS A 97 -70.26 7.26 -24.96
N ASN A 98 -71.50 7.72 -24.85
CA ASN A 98 -71.87 9.08 -24.44
C ASN A 98 -71.78 9.34 -22.92
N ASN A 99 -71.17 8.44 -22.13
CA ASN A 99 -71.23 8.47 -20.66
C ASN A 99 -69.92 8.78 -19.93
N ASP A 100 -68.77 8.86 -20.63
CA ASP A 100 -67.45 8.93 -19.96
C ASP A 100 -66.70 10.26 -20.15
N ALA A 101 -67.26 11.23 -20.89
CA ALA A 101 -66.65 12.55 -21.05
C ALA A 101 -67.13 13.50 -19.93
N PRO A 102 -66.24 13.98 -19.05
CA PRO A 102 -66.65 14.81 -17.92
C PRO A 102 -67.15 16.18 -18.40
N PRO A 103 -68.11 16.80 -17.69
CA PRO A 103 -68.64 18.12 -18.03
C PRO A 103 -67.56 19.21 -17.94
N THR A 104 -66.55 19.05 -17.08
CA THR A 104 -65.32 19.86 -17.03
C THR A 104 -64.13 19.00 -16.62
N GLY A 105 -62.94 19.31 -17.10
CA GLY A 105 -61.70 18.59 -16.78
C GLY A 105 -61.34 17.46 -17.75
N PHE A 106 -60.36 16.63 -17.35
CA PHE A 106 -59.83 15.54 -18.17
C PHE A 106 -60.67 14.26 -18.06
N GLY A 107 -60.95 13.63 -19.20
CA GLY A 107 -61.55 12.30 -19.28
C GLY A 107 -60.94 11.47 -20.41
N VAL A 108 -61.14 10.15 -20.35
CA VAL A 108 -60.75 9.24 -21.43
C VAL A 108 -62.01 8.58 -21.96
N THR A 109 -62.25 8.70 -23.26
CA THR A 109 -63.36 8.04 -23.94
C THR A 109 -62.86 7.13 -25.06
N SER A 110 -63.70 6.25 -25.58
CA SER A 110 -63.37 5.40 -26.73
C SER A 110 -64.35 5.61 -27.87
N ILE A 111 -63.85 5.59 -29.11
CA ILE A 111 -64.69 5.65 -30.30
C ILE A 111 -65.30 4.25 -30.55
N SER A 112 -66.63 4.14 -30.55
CA SER A 112 -67.41 2.89 -30.53
C SER A 112 -67.09 1.90 -31.66
N LYS A 113 -66.65 2.37 -32.83
CA LYS A 113 -66.35 1.49 -33.98
C LYS A 113 -64.88 1.09 -34.13
N THR A 114 -63.96 1.82 -33.49
CA THR A 114 -62.52 1.64 -33.71
C THR A 114 -61.74 1.33 -32.43
N ASN A 115 -62.38 1.35 -31.25
CA ASN A 115 -61.74 1.21 -29.94
C ASN A 115 -60.56 2.17 -29.71
N ILE A 116 -60.50 3.26 -30.47
CA ILE A 116 -59.48 4.30 -30.30
C ILE A 116 -59.81 5.06 -29.02
N LYS A 117 -58.90 5.00 -28.05
CA LYS A 117 -58.97 5.80 -26.82
C LYS A 117 -58.58 7.24 -27.13
N LEU A 118 -59.41 8.18 -26.71
CA LEU A 118 -59.20 9.62 -26.81
C LEU A 118 -59.03 10.21 -25.41
N LEU A 119 -58.03 11.05 -25.23
CA LEU A 119 -57.95 11.94 -24.09
C LEU A 119 -58.70 13.23 -24.43
N ILE A 120 -59.66 13.60 -23.58
CA ILE A 120 -60.51 14.78 -23.76
C ILE A 120 -60.32 15.72 -22.58
N TYR A 121 -60.27 17.01 -22.85
CA TYR A 121 -60.38 18.07 -21.86
C TYR A 121 -61.51 19.02 -22.21
N ASN A 122 -62.42 19.28 -21.27
CA ASN A 122 -63.53 20.21 -21.44
C ASN A 122 -63.44 21.36 -20.44
N GLU A 123 -63.70 22.59 -20.89
CA GLU A 123 -63.82 23.75 -20.02
C GLU A 123 -64.96 24.67 -20.48
N VAL A 124 -65.70 25.24 -19.51
CA VAL A 124 -66.77 26.20 -19.78
C VAL A 124 -66.16 27.61 -19.80
N LEU A 125 -66.29 28.29 -20.93
CA LEU A 125 -65.86 29.67 -21.13
C LEU A 125 -66.81 30.67 -20.43
N PRO A 126 -66.36 31.90 -20.12
CA PRO A 126 -67.19 32.91 -19.44
C PRO A 126 -68.49 33.27 -20.16
N ASP A 127 -68.54 33.11 -21.49
CA ASP A 127 -69.70 33.35 -22.34
C ASP A 127 -70.67 32.15 -22.46
N GLY A 128 -70.40 31.08 -21.71
CA GLY A 128 -71.20 29.85 -21.69
C GLY A 128 -70.94 28.91 -22.87
N ARG A 129 -69.94 29.17 -23.73
CA ARG A 129 -69.43 28.17 -24.70
C ARG A 129 -68.56 27.12 -23.98
N ILE A 130 -68.47 25.93 -24.54
CA ILE A 130 -67.58 24.85 -24.08
C ILE A 130 -66.41 24.76 -25.05
N LEU A 131 -65.19 24.90 -24.52
CA LEU A 131 -63.95 24.60 -25.20
C LEU A 131 -63.62 23.12 -24.93
N ALA A 132 -63.51 22.33 -26.00
CA ALA A 132 -63.19 20.91 -25.94
C ALA A 132 -61.91 20.63 -26.72
N LEU A 133 -60.91 20.07 -26.06
CA LEU A 133 -59.68 19.58 -26.67
C LEU A 133 -59.70 18.06 -26.71
N ARG A 134 -59.22 17.46 -27.80
CA ARG A 134 -59.19 16.01 -27.98
C ARG A 134 -57.89 15.59 -28.63
N THR A 135 -57.26 14.56 -28.09
CA THR A 135 -56.10 13.92 -28.72
C THR A 135 -56.27 12.42 -28.71
N SER A 136 -55.78 11.76 -29.77
CA SER A 136 -55.76 10.31 -29.82
C SER A 136 -54.64 9.73 -28.97
N LEU A 137 -54.98 8.74 -28.13
CA LEU A 137 -53.99 7.91 -27.45
C LEU A 137 -53.57 6.70 -28.30
N SER A 138 -54.16 6.48 -29.49
CA SER A 138 -53.78 5.36 -30.37
C SER A 138 -52.42 5.53 -31.04
N VAL A 139 -51.95 6.77 -31.17
CA VAL A 139 -50.59 7.08 -31.65
C VAL A 139 -49.54 6.46 -30.73
N MET A 140 -49.82 6.41 -29.43
CA MET A 140 -48.97 5.74 -28.43
C MET A 140 -48.81 4.24 -28.72
N SER A 141 -49.89 3.52 -29.02
CA SER A 141 -49.81 2.07 -29.29
C SER A 141 -49.00 1.74 -30.55
N ALA A 142 -48.98 2.63 -31.54
CA ALA A 142 -48.19 2.46 -32.76
C ALA A 142 -46.68 2.64 -32.48
N HIS A 143 -46.30 3.70 -31.76
CA HIS A 143 -44.89 3.95 -31.45
C HIS A 143 -44.30 3.02 -30.39
N LYS A 144 -45.13 2.38 -29.54
CA LYS A 144 -44.65 1.38 -28.56
C LYS A 144 -43.86 0.26 -29.24
N HIS A 145 -44.36 -0.27 -30.35
CA HIS A 145 -43.69 -1.36 -31.05
C HIS A 145 -42.32 -0.93 -31.59
N GLU A 146 -42.26 0.23 -32.25
CA GLU A 146 -41.01 0.82 -32.75
C GLU A 146 -40.00 1.05 -31.63
N MET A 147 -40.47 1.55 -30.47
CA MET A 147 -39.64 1.81 -29.31
C MET A 147 -39.09 0.52 -28.68
N TYR A 148 -39.89 -0.55 -28.62
CA TYR A 148 -39.41 -1.86 -28.14
C TYR A 148 -38.37 -2.48 -29.07
N VAL A 149 -38.55 -2.38 -30.39
CA VAL A 149 -37.58 -2.87 -31.38
C VAL A 149 -36.27 -2.10 -31.26
N PHE A 150 -36.33 -0.76 -31.15
CA PHE A 150 -35.15 0.07 -30.93
C PHE A 150 -34.41 -0.30 -29.65
N ASN A 151 -35.12 -0.40 -28.53
CA ASN A 151 -34.55 -0.80 -27.23
C ASN A 151 -33.90 -2.19 -27.27
N PHE A 152 -34.46 -3.11 -28.08
CA PHE A 152 -33.92 -4.45 -28.22
C PHE A 152 -32.58 -4.44 -28.95
N ILE A 153 -32.49 -3.67 -30.05
CA ILE A 153 -31.25 -3.51 -30.80
C ILE A 153 -30.16 -2.87 -29.93
N THR A 154 -30.49 -1.81 -29.18
CA THR A 154 -29.53 -1.15 -28.27
C THR A 154 -29.08 -2.09 -27.14
N THR A 155 -29.97 -2.97 -26.67
CA THR A 155 -29.65 -4.00 -25.68
C THR A 155 -28.65 -5.02 -26.21
N VAL A 156 -28.94 -5.61 -27.38
CA VAL A 156 -28.06 -6.62 -27.96
C VAL A 156 -26.67 -6.04 -28.23
N THR A 157 -26.61 -4.83 -28.79
CA THR A 157 -25.34 -4.16 -29.09
C THR A 157 -24.54 -3.80 -27.83
N SER A 158 -25.19 -3.25 -26.80
CA SER A 158 -24.54 -2.93 -25.51
C SER A 158 -24.01 -4.17 -24.79
N VAL A 159 -24.75 -5.28 -24.79
CA VAL A 159 -24.30 -6.55 -24.21
C VAL A 159 -23.08 -7.09 -24.97
N LEU A 160 -23.11 -7.10 -26.31
CA LEU A 160 -21.99 -7.56 -27.13
C LEU A 160 -20.72 -6.71 -26.90
N LEU A 161 -20.87 -5.39 -26.85
CA LEU A 161 -19.75 -4.48 -26.58
C LEU A 161 -19.17 -4.71 -25.18
N SER A 162 -20.04 -4.89 -24.18
CA SER A 162 -19.64 -5.15 -22.80
C SER A 162 -18.93 -6.49 -22.64
N MET A 163 -19.35 -7.53 -23.36
CA MET A 163 -18.63 -8.81 -23.40
C MET A 163 -17.23 -8.66 -24.01
N LEU A 164 -17.06 -7.84 -25.04
CA LEU A 164 -15.74 -7.62 -25.66
C LEU A 164 -14.80 -6.88 -24.70
N ILE A 165 -15.26 -5.76 -24.14
CA ILE A 165 -14.50 -4.95 -23.18
C ILE A 165 -14.17 -5.75 -21.92
N GLY A 166 -15.18 -6.39 -21.31
CA GLY A 166 -15.01 -7.18 -20.10
C GLY A 166 -14.01 -8.33 -20.28
N ARG A 167 -13.97 -8.95 -21.47
CA ARG A 167 -13.00 -10.01 -21.77
C ARG A 167 -11.57 -9.48 -21.84
N VAL A 168 -11.34 -8.30 -22.42
CA VAL A 168 -10.01 -7.68 -22.53
C VAL A 168 -9.50 -7.27 -21.14
N PHE A 169 -10.28 -6.47 -20.40
CA PHE A 169 -9.91 -6.03 -19.05
C PHE A 169 -9.67 -7.19 -18.09
N SER A 170 -10.58 -8.17 -18.09
CA SER A 170 -10.44 -9.33 -17.19
C SER A 170 -9.18 -10.15 -17.50
N LYS A 171 -8.82 -10.30 -18.79
CA LYS A 171 -7.58 -11.00 -19.19
C LYS A 171 -6.34 -10.25 -18.70
N GLN A 172 -6.32 -8.94 -18.84
CA GLN A 172 -5.18 -8.10 -18.43
C GLN A 172 -4.94 -8.19 -16.92
N ILE A 173 -5.96 -7.93 -16.11
CA ILE A 173 -5.88 -7.98 -14.64
C ILE A 173 -5.46 -9.38 -14.17
N THR A 174 -6.11 -10.43 -14.70
CA THR A 174 -5.83 -11.80 -14.27
C THR A 174 -4.41 -12.25 -14.63
N LYS A 175 -3.86 -11.80 -15.78
CA LYS A 175 -2.49 -12.11 -16.19
C LYS A 175 -1.49 -11.55 -15.17
N ASN A 176 -1.66 -10.28 -14.78
CA ASN A 176 -0.77 -9.61 -13.82
C ASN A 176 -0.84 -10.28 -12.44
N ILE A 177 -2.04 -10.54 -11.92
CA ILE A 177 -2.22 -11.24 -10.62
C ILE A 177 -1.60 -12.65 -10.65
N LYS A 178 -1.73 -13.40 -11.76
CA LYS A 178 -1.08 -14.72 -11.88
C LYS A 178 0.45 -14.62 -11.89
N LYS A 179 1.02 -13.58 -12.51
CA LYS A 179 2.48 -13.34 -12.47
C LYS A 179 2.91 -13.07 -11.03
N LEU A 180 2.24 -12.16 -10.33
CA LEU A 180 2.51 -11.84 -8.92
C LEU A 180 2.43 -13.08 -8.03
N ASN A 181 1.37 -13.88 -8.15
CA ASN A 181 1.23 -15.11 -7.37
C ASN A 181 2.32 -16.15 -7.68
N ARG A 182 2.80 -16.23 -8.93
CA ARG A 182 3.92 -17.11 -9.29
C ARG A 182 5.22 -16.63 -8.65
N VAL A 183 5.52 -15.34 -8.70
CA VAL A 183 6.72 -14.76 -8.08
C VAL A 183 6.68 -14.93 -6.56
N ALA A 184 5.55 -14.64 -5.93
CA ALA A 184 5.35 -14.89 -4.49
C ALA A 184 5.53 -16.38 -4.14
N GLY A 185 5.04 -17.29 -4.99
CA GLY A 185 5.25 -18.74 -4.84
C GLY A 185 6.73 -19.12 -4.91
N LYS A 186 7.52 -18.53 -5.81
CA LYS A 186 8.98 -18.74 -5.88
C LYS A 186 9.70 -18.18 -4.65
N ILE A 187 9.34 -16.98 -4.20
CA ILE A 187 9.91 -16.39 -2.97
C ILE A 187 9.66 -17.30 -1.76
N SER A 188 8.49 -17.95 -1.68
CA SER A 188 8.15 -18.85 -0.56
C SER A 188 9.07 -20.08 -0.43
N ILE A 189 9.73 -20.48 -1.52
CA ILE A 189 10.73 -21.56 -1.55
C ILE A 189 12.16 -21.01 -1.65
N LEU A 190 12.35 -19.73 -1.34
CA LEU A 190 13.64 -19.01 -1.38
C LEU A 190 14.27 -18.93 -2.79
N ASP A 191 13.45 -18.98 -3.84
CA ASP A 191 13.87 -18.71 -5.22
C ASP A 191 13.61 -17.22 -5.56
N PHE A 192 14.68 -16.45 -5.65
CA PHE A 192 14.67 -15.01 -5.94
C PHE A 192 15.06 -14.68 -7.39
N SER A 193 15.12 -15.69 -8.27
CA SER A 193 15.57 -15.55 -9.66
C SER A 193 14.66 -14.68 -10.54
N GLU A 194 13.43 -14.45 -10.11
CA GLU A 194 12.41 -13.81 -10.92
C GLU A 194 11.80 -12.59 -10.22
N LYS A 195 11.60 -11.51 -10.99
CA LYS A 195 10.93 -10.30 -10.55
C LYS A 195 9.48 -10.27 -11.01
N ALA A 196 8.64 -9.62 -10.21
CA ALA A 196 7.25 -9.36 -10.52
C ALA A 196 7.13 -8.45 -11.75
N ASP A 197 7.85 -7.33 -11.78
CA ASP A 197 8.01 -6.42 -12.93
C ASP A 197 6.72 -6.28 -13.78
N VAL A 198 5.67 -5.75 -13.14
CA VAL A 198 4.39 -5.46 -13.78
C VAL A 198 4.28 -3.95 -13.95
N ASP A 199 4.20 -3.52 -15.20
CA ASP A 199 3.93 -2.12 -15.59
C ASP A 199 2.44 -2.01 -15.98
N SER A 200 1.63 -1.51 -15.04
CA SER A 200 0.18 -1.36 -15.22
C SER A 200 -0.34 0.05 -14.95
N GLY A 201 0.46 0.94 -14.37
CA GLY A 201 0.07 2.32 -14.05
C GLY A 201 -1.03 2.44 -13.00
N ASP A 202 -1.27 1.38 -12.23
CA ASP A 202 -2.33 1.26 -11.23
C ASP A 202 -1.80 0.62 -9.93
N GLU A 203 -2.68 0.31 -8.99
CA GLU A 203 -2.32 -0.29 -7.69
C GLU A 203 -1.65 -1.67 -7.83
N ILE A 204 -1.78 -2.34 -8.99
CA ILE A 204 -1.12 -3.61 -9.25
C ILE A 204 0.40 -3.40 -9.48
N GLU A 205 0.79 -2.28 -10.08
CA GLU A 205 2.19 -1.90 -10.25
C GLU A 205 2.84 -1.59 -8.90
N GLU A 206 2.18 -0.80 -8.05
CA GLU A 206 2.66 -0.51 -6.69
C GLU A 206 2.86 -1.80 -5.87
N LEU A 207 1.95 -2.75 -6.00
CA LEU A 207 2.07 -4.08 -5.38
C LEU A 207 3.24 -4.87 -5.96
N SER A 208 3.45 -4.82 -7.28
CA SER A 208 4.61 -5.45 -7.95
C SER A 208 5.92 -4.91 -7.40
N GLN A 209 6.07 -3.58 -7.34
CA GLN A 209 7.26 -2.93 -6.81
C GLN A 209 7.50 -3.28 -5.33
N SER A 210 6.43 -3.37 -4.54
CA SER A 210 6.51 -3.75 -3.13
C SER A 210 6.99 -5.20 -2.95
N ILE A 211 6.49 -6.14 -3.77
CA ILE A 211 6.95 -7.53 -3.78
C ILE A 211 8.42 -7.61 -4.21
N ASP A 212 8.83 -6.87 -5.23
CA ASP A 212 10.22 -6.87 -5.69
C ASP A 212 11.18 -6.30 -4.64
N LYS A 213 10.81 -5.22 -3.95
CA LYS A 213 11.58 -4.68 -2.80
C LYS A 213 11.69 -5.69 -1.66
N MET A 214 10.57 -6.34 -1.31
CA MET A 214 10.56 -7.39 -0.28
C MET A 214 11.46 -8.57 -0.68
N SER A 215 11.38 -9.02 -1.93
CA SER A 215 12.20 -10.10 -2.51
C SER A 215 13.69 -9.79 -2.39
N ALA A 216 14.11 -8.58 -2.80
CA ALA A 216 15.49 -8.13 -2.70
C ALA A 216 15.98 -8.04 -1.25
N ASN A 217 15.19 -7.46 -0.35
CA ASN A 217 15.55 -7.35 1.07
C ASN A 217 15.68 -8.72 1.74
N LEU A 218 14.78 -9.65 1.41
CA LEU A 218 14.82 -11.01 1.95
C LEU A 218 16.05 -11.78 1.43
N PHE A 219 16.34 -11.67 0.13
CA PHE A 219 17.54 -12.25 -0.47
C PHE A 219 18.81 -11.76 0.22
N LEU A 220 18.97 -10.44 0.35
CA LEU A 220 20.13 -9.83 1.03
C LEU A 220 20.22 -10.28 2.50
N SER A 221 19.10 -10.35 3.21
CA SER A 221 19.09 -10.80 4.62
C SER A 221 19.54 -12.25 4.76
N ILE A 222 19.13 -13.12 3.83
CA ILE A 222 19.52 -14.54 3.83
C ILE A 222 21.00 -14.70 3.49
N GLU A 223 21.50 -13.98 2.48
CA GLU A 223 22.92 -14.04 2.12
C GLU A 223 23.81 -13.53 3.25
N ASN A 224 23.43 -12.42 3.91
CA ASN A 224 24.12 -11.93 5.09
C ASN A 224 24.11 -12.94 6.24
N LEU A 225 22.97 -13.62 6.48
CA LEU A 225 22.87 -14.67 7.50
C LEU A 225 23.78 -15.87 7.18
N LYS A 226 23.83 -16.31 5.91
CA LYS A 226 24.72 -17.39 5.48
C LYS A 226 26.18 -17.00 5.64
N ALA A 227 26.56 -15.78 5.22
CA ALA A 227 27.92 -15.27 5.37
C ALA A 227 28.32 -15.23 6.85
N PHE A 228 27.45 -14.69 7.71
CA PHE A 228 27.64 -14.67 9.15
C PHE A 228 27.80 -16.08 9.74
N ALA A 229 26.95 -17.04 9.36
CA ALA A 229 27.05 -18.42 9.85
C ALA A 229 28.32 -19.13 9.37
N SER A 230 28.74 -18.87 8.13
CA SER A 230 29.99 -19.37 7.57
C SER A 230 31.19 -18.82 8.34
N ASN A 231 31.26 -17.50 8.52
CA ASN A 231 32.35 -16.84 9.24
C ASN A 231 32.39 -17.30 10.71
N ALA A 232 31.25 -17.36 11.40
CA ALA A 232 31.17 -17.90 12.75
C ALA A 232 31.71 -19.34 12.84
N SER A 233 31.39 -20.18 11.86
CA SER A 233 31.88 -21.57 11.81
C SER A 233 33.39 -21.65 11.60
N HIS A 234 33.96 -20.75 10.80
CA HIS A 234 35.41 -20.65 10.60
C HIS A 234 36.12 -20.18 11.87
N GLU A 235 35.65 -19.09 12.47
CA GLU A 235 36.23 -18.51 13.69
C GLU A 235 36.13 -19.44 14.91
N LEU A 236 35.10 -20.30 14.98
CA LEU A 236 35.01 -21.33 16.02
C LEU A 236 35.94 -22.53 15.74
N ARG A 237 36.19 -22.88 14.47
CA ARG A 237 37.00 -24.06 14.13
C ARG A 237 38.47 -23.89 14.52
N THR A 238 39.03 -22.69 14.36
CA THR A 238 40.43 -22.38 14.67
C THR A 238 40.78 -22.68 16.14
N PRO A 239 40.14 -22.07 17.15
CA PRO A 239 40.44 -22.32 18.56
C PRO A 239 40.17 -23.78 18.95
N ILE A 240 39.10 -24.40 18.41
CA ILE A 240 38.81 -25.83 18.65
C ILE A 240 39.95 -26.72 18.14
N THR A 241 40.51 -26.40 16.98
CA THR A 241 41.62 -27.15 16.39
C THR A 241 42.87 -27.02 17.26
N VAL A 242 43.22 -25.80 17.68
CA VAL A 242 44.38 -25.55 18.54
C VAL A 242 44.25 -26.29 19.87
N ILE A 243 43.10 -26.18 20.54
CA ILE A 243 42.81 -26.88 21.79
C ILE A 243 42.96 -28.40 21.60
N SER A 244 42.35 -28.94 20.55
CA SER A 244 42.39 -30.38 20.26
C SER A 244 43.80 -30.88 19.97
N THR A 245 44.58 -30.16 19.16
CA THR A 245 45.95 -30.53 18.82
C THR A 245 46.85 -30.51 20.05
N TYR A 246 46.78 -29.47 20.88
CA TYR A 246 47.58 -29.40 22.10
C TYR A 246 47.15 -30.42 23.14
N ALA A 247 45.85 -30.63 23.33
CA ALA A 247 45.36 -31.69 24.20
C ALA A 247 45.83 -33.08 23.74
N GLN A 248 45.75 -33.37 22.44
CA GLN A 248 46.19 -34.65 21.89
C GLN A 248 47.70 -34.86 22.04
N ALA A 249 48.51 -33.81 21.83
CA ALA A 249 49.96 -33.87 22.02
C ALA A 249 50.35 -34.16 23.48
N LEU A 250 49.62 -33.58 24.43
CA LEU A 250 49.78 -33.86 25.86
C LEU A 250 49.37 -35.30 26.19
N ILE A 251 48.21 -35.76 25.70
CA ILE A 251 47.70 -37.13 25.93
C ILE A 251 48.66 -38.19 25.36
N ASN A 252 49.20 -37.95 24.17
CA ASN A 252 50.11 -38.89 23.49
C ASN A 252 51.54 -38.89 24.05
N GLY A 253 51.83 -38.05 25.05
CA GLY A 253 53.18 -37.95 25.64
C GLY A 253 54.23 -37.42 24.66
N ILE A 254 53.81 -36.69 23.62
CA ILE A 254 54.72 -36.08 22.64
C ILE A 254 55.54 -34.98 23.33
N VAL A 255 54.91 -34.26 24.25
CA VAL A 255 55.50 -33.16 25.02
C VAL A 255 56.19 -33.70 26.28
N LYS A 256 57.51 -33.50 26.39
CA LYS A 256 58.32 -34.19 27.41
C LYS A 256 58.70 -33.31 28.58
N THR A 257 58.94 -32.03 28.35
CA THR A 257 59.39 -31.12 29.41
C THR A 257 58.21 -30.43 30.09
N ASP A 258 58.34 -30.14 31.39
CA ASP A 258 57.29 -29.43 32.12
C ASP A 258 57.11 -27.98 31.64
N GLN A 259 58.16 -27.39 31.07
CA GLN A 259 58.09 -26.07 30.45
C GLN A 259 57.21 -26.07 29.19
N GLU A 260 57.38 -27.04 28.28
CA GLU A 260 56.52 -27.18 27.09
C GLU A 260 55.07 -27.53 27.50
N LYS A 261 54.87 -28.41 28.49
CA LYS A 261 53.51 -28.69 29.00
C LYS A 261 52.83 -27.43 29.51
N SER A 262 53.55 -26.59 30.26
CA SER A 262 53.03 -25.31 30.74
C SER A 262 52.59 -24.40 29.60
N GLN A 263 53.36 -24.33 28.51
CA GLN A 263 52.97 -23.56 27.32
C GLN A 263 51.70 -24.09 26.68
N TYR A 264 51.55 -25.42 26.55
CA TYR A 264 50.37 -26.04 25.97
C TYR A 264 49.13 -25.82 26.85
N TYR A 265 49.25 -25.93 28.17
CA TYR A 265 48.15 -25.62 29.10
C TYR A 265 47.73 -24.15 29.01
N LYS A 266 48.68 -23.22 28.95
CA LYS A 266 48.39 -21.80 28.76
C LYS A 266 47.68 -21.53 27.45
N ALA A 267 48.12 -22.15 26.36
CA ALA A 267 47.49 -21.99 25.07
C ALA A 267 46.07 -22.55 25.03
N ILE A 268 45.82 -23.74 25.60
CA ILE A 268 44.48 -24.30 25.74
C ILE A 268 43.57 -23.36 26.55
N ALA A 269 44.08 -22.84 27.68
CA ALA A 269 43.32 -21.91 28.52
C ALA A 269 42.99 -20.61 27.79
N LYS A 270 43.95 -20.04 27.06
CA LYS A 270 43.76 -18.83 26.25
C LYS A 270 42.67 -19.03 25.19
N GLU A 271 42.82 -20.05 24.34
CA GLU A 271 41.86 -20.35 23.27
C GLU A 271 40.45 -20.65 23.81
N SER A 272 40.34 -21.25 25.00
CA SER A 272 39.05 -21.47 25.66
C SER A 272 38.40 -20.15 26.13
N MET A 273 39.19 -19.18 26.58
CA MET A 273 38.69 -17.86 26.95
C MET A 273 38.23 -17.08 25.71
N ASP A 274 39.03 -17.10 24.64
CA ASP A 274 38.72 -16.43 23.37
C ASP A 274 37.44 -17.00 22.75
N MET A 275 37.26 -18.32 22.79
CA MET A 275 36.04 -18.99 22.34
C MET A 275 34.81 -18.56 23.15
N ASN A 276 34.94 -18.41 24.47
CA ASN A 276 33.85 -17.96 25.32
C ASN A 276 33.45 -16.51 25.02
N GLU A 277 34.42 -15.62 24.76
CA GLU A 277 34.16 -14.25 24.30
C GLU A 277 33.43 -14.25 22.94
N LEU A 278 33.90 -15.05 21.98
CA LEU A 278 33.26 -15.19 20.67
C LEU A 278 31.80 -15.64 20.80
N VAL A 279 31.53 -16.71 21.55
CA VAL A 279 30.16 -17.19 21.77
C VAL A 279 29.28 -16.12 22.45
N GLY A 280 29.81 -15.41 23.44
CA GLY A 280 29.13 -14.29 24.09
C GLY A 280 28.76 -13.18 23.10
N ASN A 281 29.67 -12.81 22.21
CA ASN A 281 29.45 -11.80 21.17
C ASN A 281 28.39 -12.26 20.15
N LEU A 282 28.43 -13.52 19.72
CA LEU A 282 27.42 -14.10 18.81
C LEU A 282 26.02 -14.09 19.44
N LEU A 283 25.90 -14.48 20.71
CA LEU A 283 24.64 -14.43 21.45
C LEU A 283 24.13 -13.00 21.61
N THR A 284 25.03 -12.04 21.82
CA THR A 284 24.70 -10.61 21.89
C THR A 284 24.13 -10.12 20.56
N ILE A 285 24.80 -10.39 19.44
CA ILE A 285 24.30 -10.03 18.09
C ILE A 285 22.93 -10.65 17.81
N SER A 286 22.76 -11.93 18.14
CA SER A 286 21.50 -12.66 17.96
C SER A 286 20.35 -12.01 18.74
N ARG A 287 20.58 -11.66 20.01
CA ARG A 287 19.58 -10.97 20.85
C ARG A 287 19.25 -9.58 20.31
N LEU A 288 20.25 -8.79 19.91
CA LEU A 288 20.06 -7.45 19.37
C LEU A 288 19.40 -7.43 17.98
N SER A 289 19.46 -8.54 17.25
CA SER A 289 18.85 -8.68 15.93
C SER A 289 17.42 -9.25 15.97
N SER A 290 16.90 -9.54 17.17
CA SER A 290 15.55 -10.09 17.33
C SER A 290 14.46 -9.08 16.90
N PRO A 291 13.50 -9.48 16.04
CA PRO A 291 12.36 -8.66 15.70
C PRO A 291 11.56 -8.26 16.95
N GLY A 292 11.31 -6.97 17.12
CA GLY A 292 10.48 -6.47 18.23
C GLY A 292 11.18 -6.41 19.59
N ILE A 293 12.52 -6.33 19.61
CA ILE A 293 13.27 -6.02 20.85
C ILE A 293 12.68 -4.78 21.52
N LYS A 294 12.31 -4.90 22.81
CA LYS A 294 11.83 -3.79 23.63
C LYS A 294 13.01 -3.18 24.36
N LEU A 295 13.26 -1.90 24.13
CA LEU A 295 14.32 -1.15 24.78
C LEU A 295 13.81 -0.46 26.04
N GLU A 296 14.56 -0.55 27.13
CA GLU A 296 14.30 0.17 28.38
C GLU A 296 15.01 1.54 28.32
N MET A 297 14.46 2.45 27.52
CA MET A 297 15.06 3.77 27.28
C MET A 297 14.99 4.65 28.53
N ASN A 298 16.14 5.16 28.98
CA ASN A 298 16.26 6.04 30.14
C ASN A 298 17.30 7.13 29.86
N GLU A 299 17.12 8.28 30.53
CA GLU A 299 18.14 9.34 30.53
C GLU A 299 19.25 8.97 31.52
N THR A 300 20.50 8.91 31.06
CA THR A 300 21.65 8.49 31.88
C THR A 300 22.87 9.35 31.62
N ASN A 301 23.78 9.43 32.60
CA ASN A 301 25.03 10.18 32.47
C ASN A 301 26.09 9.32 31.76
N ILE A 302 26.55 9.76 30.59
CA ILE A 302 27.54 9.05 29.76
C ILE A 302 28.85 8.83 30.54
N LEU A 303 29.30 9.85 31.29
CA LEU A 303 30.57 9.81 32.02
C LEU A 303 30.58 8.68 33.06
N ASN A 304 29.44 8.41 33.70
CA ASN A 304 29.33 7.33 34.69
C ASN A 304 29.45 5.95 34.04
N ILE A 305 28.82 5.75 32.88
CA ILE A 305 28.90 4.47 32.18
C ILE A 305 30.32 4.26 31.65
N LEU A 306 30.91 5.31 31.06
CA LEU A 306 32.28 5.29 30.55
C LEU A 306 33.30 4.95 31.65
N LYS A 307 33.22 5.59 32.82
CA LYS A 307 34.11 5.28 33.97
C LYS A 307 33.99 3.83 34.40
N GLN A 308 32.76 3.31 34.51
CA GLN A 308 32.56 1.88 34.82
C GLN A 308 33.14 0.94 33.76
N SER A 309 33.11 1.35 32.48
CA SER A 309 33.72 0.58 31.40
C SER A 309 35.25 0.65 31.48
N ILE A 310 35.84 1.79 31.82
CA ILE A 310 37.30 1.93 32.03
C ILE A 310 37.76 1.08 33.22
N GLU A 311 37.11 1.22 34.39
CA GLU A 311 37.41 0.44 35.60
C GLU A 311 37.37 -1.08 35.35
N LYS A 312 36.48 -1.56 34.47
CA LYS A 312 36.38 -2.98 34.10
C LYS A 312 37.67 -3.51 33.45
N TYR A 313 38.43 -2.67 32.76
CA TYR A 313 39.66 -3.04 32.03
C TYR A 313 40.93 -2.49 32.68
N GLU A 314 40.90 -2.09 33.95
CA GLU A 314 42.03 -1.54 34.72
C GLU A 314 43.31 -2.40 34.60
N MET A 315 43.19 -3.74 34.58
CA MET A 315 44.35 -4.62 34.45
C MET A 315 45.07 -4.45 33.11
N LEU A 316 44.33 -4.25 32.01
CA LEU A 316 44.89 -4.05 30.67
C LEU A 316 45.46 -2.64 30.51
N GLU A 317 44.82 -1.65 31.16
CA GLU A 317 45.33 -0.28 31.28
C GLU A 317 46.70 -0.25 31.98
N LEU A 318 46.82 -0.95 33.12
CA LEU A 318 48.08 -1.06 33.87
C LEU A 318 49.16 -1.86 33.12
N GLU A 319 48.78 -2.91 32.38
CA GLU A 319 49.73 -3.71 31.60
C GLU A 319 50.39 -2.90 30.49
N LYS A 320 49.66 -1.96 29.88
CA LYS A 320 50.15 -1.10 28.79
C LYS A 320 50.58 0.30 29.22
N ASP A 321 50.46 0.64 30.51
CA ASP A 321 50.71 1.98 31.07
C ASP A 321 49.94 3.08 30.32
N ILE A 322 48.63 2.89 30.13
CA ILE A 322 47.77 3.84 29.39
C ILE A 322 47.28 4.97 30.29
N GLU A 323 47.32 6.21 29.80
CA GLU A 323 46.70 7.36 30.47
C GLU A 323 45.39 7.77 29.77
N TRP A 324 44.33 8.02 30.55
CA TRP A 324 43.05 8.52 30.04
C TRP A 324 42.94 10.05 30.19
N ASP A 325 42.90 10.77 29.07
CA ASP A 325 42.67 12.22 29.03
C ASP A 325 41.19 12.53 28.75
N ILE A 326 40.39 12.65 29.80
CA ILE A 326 38.93 12.86 29.70
C ILE A 326 38.59 14.36 29.78
N LYS A 327 38.22 14.94 28.64
CA LYS A 327 37.91 16.37 28.42
C LYS A 327 36.48 16.58 27.90
N PHE A 328 35.49 16.16 28.66
CA PHE A 328 34.10 16.56 28.44
C PHE A 328 33.32 16.68 29.76
N LYS A 329 32.25 17.48 29.75
CA LYS A 329 31.40 17.68 30.94
C LYS A 329 30.44 16.51 31.13
N GLU A 330 29.78 16.43 32.29
CA GLU A 330 28.67 15.50 32.46
C GLU A 330 27.58 15.78 31.41
N GLN A 331 27.39 14.81 30.52
CA GLN A 331 26.38 14.84 29.47
C GLN A 331 25.40 13.69 29.69
N LYS A 332 24.13 13.99 29.40
CA LYS A 332 23.07 13.00 29.46
C LYS A 332 22.79 12.46 28.07
N ILE A 333 22.51 11.16 28.00
CA ILE A 333 22.08 10.48 26.78
C ILE A 333 20.80 9.70 27.06
N PHE A 334 19.93 9.61 26.07
CA PHE A 334 18.70 8.82 26.15
C PHE A 334 18.89 7.48 25.46
N CYS A 335 19.10 6.43 26.24
CA CYS A 335 19.41 5.09 25.72
C CYS A 335 18.93 3.97 26.67
N ASP A 336 18.91 2.75 26.18
CA ASP A 336 18.88 1.57 27.03
C ASP A 336 20.28 1.34 27.63
N ILE A 337 20.40 1.60 28.94
CA ILE A 337 21.66 1.61 29.69
C ILE A 337 22.40 0.27 29.57
N LYS A 338 21.67 -0.86 29.58
CA LYS A 338 22.27 -2.20 29.64
C LYS A 338 22.97 -2.51 28.33
N ILE A 339 22.30 -2.28 27.20
CA ILE A 339 22.93 -2.53 25.90
C ILE A 339 23.93 -1.43 25.55
N PHE A 340 23.68 -0.17 25.92
CA PHE A 340 24.63 0.91 25.64
C PHE A 340 25.97 0.70 26.36
N LYS A 341 25.94 0.17 27.59
CA LYS A 341 27.16 -0.24 28.30
C LYS A 341 27.96 -1.29 27.53
N ILE A 342 27.32 -2.25 26.85
CA ILE A 342 28.01 -3.23 26.01
C ILE A 342 28.74 -2.53 24.85
N ALA A 343 28.14 -1.50 24.24
CA ALA A 343 28.80 -0.73 23.19
C ALA A 343 30.03 0.02 23.73
N LEU A 344 29.90 0.70 24.87
CA LEU A 344 31.04 1.40 25.50
C LEU A 344 32.15 0.44 25.93
N ASP A 345 31.82 -0.72 26.51
CA ASP A 345 32.80 -1.75 26.85
C ASP A 345 33.61 -2.19 25.61
N ASN A 346 32.94 -2.39 24.47
CA ASN A 346 33.62 -2.75 23.21
C ASN A 346 34.51 -1.61 22.68
N ILE A 347 34.07 -0.36 22.79
CA ILE A 347 34.84 0.80 22.32
C ILE A 347 36.09 1.00 23.20
N VAL A 348 35.92 0.97 24.53
CA VAL A 348 37.02 1.10 25.51
C VAL A 348 38.03 -0.04 25.33
N GLN A 349 37.55 -1.28 25.23
CA GLN A 349 38.41 -2.43 25.02
C GLN A 349 39.18 -2.33 23.70
N ASN A 350 38.54 -1.86 22.63
CA ASN A 350 39.23 -1.62 21.36
C ASN A 350 40.30 -0.52 21.50
N ALA A 351 39.97 0.63 22.11
CA ALA A 351 40.93 1.71 22.32
C ALA A 351 42.19 1.20 23.05
N LEU A 352 42.01 0.45 24.14
CA LEU A 352 43.12 -0.18 24.88
C LEU A 352 43.89 -1.22 24.05
N LYS A 353 43.18 -2.10 23.31
CA LYS A 353 43.82 -3.15 22.49
C LYS A 353 44.70 -2.58 21.39
N TYR A 354 44.26 -1.51 20.72
CA TYR A 354 44.94 -0.91 19.58
C TYR A 354 45.92 0.21 19.94
N SER A 355 45.87 0.74 21.17
CA SER A 355 46.88 1.65 21.70
C SER A 355 48.24 0.99 21.93
N LYS A 356 49.29 1.81 21.78
CA LYS A 356 50.67 1.44 22.09
C LYS A 356 50.90 1.44 23.60
N GLU A 357 52.02 0.87 24.03
CA GLU A 357 52.49 1.06 25.42
C GLU A 357 52.78 2.54 25.68
N ASN A 358 52.39 3.05 26.85
CA ASN A 358 52.53 4.45 27.27
C ASN A 358 51.76 5.46 26.37
N ASP A 359 50.67 5.02 25.74
CA ASP A 359 49.80 5.89 24.92
C ASP A 359 48.80 6.66 25.78
N ILE A 360 48.29 7.77 25.23
CA ILE A 360 47.26 8.60 25.88
C ILE A 360 45.97 8.47 25.07
N ILE A 361 44.93 7.89 25.67
CA ILE A 361 43.60 7.81 25.06
C ILE A 361 42.82 9.07 25.43
N SER A 362 42.49 9.88 24.41
CA SER A 362 41.79 11.15 24.59
C SER A 362 40.29 10.98 24.39
N ILE A 363 39.49 11.46 25.34
CA ILE A 363 38.03 11.46 25.24
C ILE A 363 37.52 12.89 25.35
N TYR A 364 36.93 13.42 24.29
CA TYR A 364 36.54 14.84 24.23
C TYR A 364 35.20 15.04 23.53
N GLU A 365 34.59 16.20 23.79
CA GLU A 365 33.37 16.64 23.11
C GLU A 365 33.72 17.64 22.00
N THR A 366 33.22 17.42 20.78
CA THR A 366 33.31 18.38 19.68
C THR A 366 32.02 18.36 18.87
N ASP A 367 31.47 19.54 18.56
CA ASP A 367 30.26 19.68 17.73
C ASP A 367 29.06 18.80 18.14
N GLY A 368 28.85 18.60 19.44
CA GLY A 368 27.77 17.75 19.97
C GLY A 368 28.02 16.24 19.86
N LYS A 369 29.25 15.83 19.58
CA LYS A 369 29.71 14.45 19.52
C LYS A 369 30.68 14.15 20.66
N ILE A 370 30.60 12.95 21.22
CA ILE A 370 31.69 12.39 22.03
C ILE A 370 32.63 11.65 21.09
N CYS A 371 33.92 11.99 21.19
CA CYS A 371 35.01 11.36 20.47
C CYS A 371 35.90 10.59 21.46
N ILE A 372 36.25 9.36 21.11
CA ILE A 372 37.25 8.53 21.79
C ILE A 372 38.36 8.30 20.78
N GLU A 373 39.54 8.83 21.08
CA GLU A 373 40.68 8.90 20.17
C GLU A 373 41.89 8.20 20.77
N ASN A 374 42.50 7.30 19.99
CA ASN A 374 43.72 6.59 20.37
C ASN A 374 44.74 6.56 19.22
N SER A 375 46.01 6.41 19.57
CA SER A 375 47.06 6.22 18.57
C SER A 375 46.98 4.81 17.99
N VAL A 376 47.21 4.65 16.68
CA VAL A 376 47.24 3.35 16.01
C VAL A 376 48.67 3.02 15.58
N ASP A 377 49.09 1.77 15.76
CA ASP A 377 50.30 1.23 15.12
C ASP A 377 50.02 0.76 13.69
N GLY A 378 50.93 1.05 12.75
CA GLY A 378 50.84 0.65 11.32
C GLY A 378 50.49 1.78 10.32
N GLU A 379 50.34 1.45 9.03
CA GLU A 379 50.04 2.39 7.92
C GLU A 379 48.56 2.82 7.83
N GLY A 380 47.79 2.58 8.89
CA GLY A 380 46.35 2.84 8.93
C GLY A 380 45.51 1.64 8.46
N THR A 381 44.28 1.56 8.93
CA THR A 381 43.34 0.51 8.56
C THR A 381 42.86 0.74 7.12
N GLY A 382 42.70 -0.30 6.31
CA GLY A 382 42.19 -0.21 4.94
C GLY A 382 40.79 0.41 4.80
N GLU A 383 39.83 -0.31 4.23
CA GLU A 383 38.50 0.28 4.01
C GLU A 383 37.72 0.44 5.34
N ILE A 384 37.63 1.65 5.88
CA ILE A 384 36.95 1.95 7.17
C ILE A 384 35.50 1.42 7.19
N SER A 385 34.82 1.47 6.03
CA SER A 385 33.46 0.94 5.84
C SER A 385 33.32 -0.51 6.28
N LYS A 386 34.36 -1.33 6.03
CA LYS A 386 34.37 -2.76 6.36
C LYS A 386 34.53 -3.03 7.84
N LEU A 387 35.07 -2.12 8.65
CA LEU A 387 35.26 -2.33 10.09
C LEU A 387 33.93 -2.51 10.84
N TRP A 388 32.83 -2.07 10.25
CA TRP A 388 31.48 -2.26 10.77
C TRP A 388 30.87 -3.63 10.45
N GLU A 389 31.49 -4.41 9.57
CA GLU A 389 31.02 -5.73 9.17
C GLU A 389 31.46 -6.79 10.20
N PRO A 390 30.59 -7.75 10.56
CA PRO A 390 30.95 -8.84 11.47
C PRO A 390 32.17 -9.62 10.96
N PHE A 391 33.09 -9.94 11.86
CA PHE A 391 34.34 -10.68 11.58
C PHE A 391 35.36 -9.91 10.74
N SER A 392 35.13 -8.63 10.50
CA SER A 392 36.09 -7.77 9.81
C SER A 392 37.13 -7.23 10.78
N ARG A 393 38.38 -7.15 10.31
CA ARG A 393 39.53 -6.64 11.06
C ARG A 393 40.35 -5.73 10.16
N GLY A 394 40.88 -4.65 10.72
CA GLY A 394 41.79 -3.76 9.97
C GLY A 394 43.12 -4.45 9.67
N ASP A 395 43.79 -4.02 8.60
CA ASP A 395 45.06 -4.63 8.13
C ASP A 395 46.13 -4.67 9.24
N ASN A 396 46.25 -3.57 9.99
CA ASN A 396 47.17 -3.48 11.14
C ASN A 396 46.88 -4.51 12.23
N ALA A 397 45.62 -4.91 12.42
CA ALA A 397 45.27 -5.92 13.43
C ALA A 397 45.85 -7.29 13.08
N ASN A 398 45.98 -7.60 11.79
CA ASN A 398 46.55 -8.85 11.30
C ASN A 398 48.09 -8.80 11.35
N GLU A 399 48.68 -7.67 10.96
CA GLU A 399 50.13 -7.46 11.01
C GLU A 399 50.67 -7.49 12.45
N LEU A 400 49.97 -6.85 13.38
CA LEU A 400 50.37 -6.72 14.78
C LEU A 400 49.88 -7.88 15.65
N SER A 401 49.19 -8.87 15.07
CA SER A 401 48.62 -10.03 15.79
C SER A 401 47.78 -9.64 17.02
N ILE A 402 46.99 -8.57 16.90
CA ILE A 402 46.14 -8.07 18.00
C ILE A 402 44.99 -9.06 18.23
N ASP A 403 44.70 -9.46 19.47
CA ASP A 403 43.63 -10.44 19.73
C ASP A 403 42.22 -9.85 19.53
N GLY A 404 41.39 -10.56 18.75
CA GLY A 404 39.99 -10.22 18.54
C GLY A 404 39.33 -10.93 17.36
N ASN A 405 38.01 -11.11 17.46
CA ASN A 405 37.19 -11.82 16.48
C ASN A 405 36.45 -10.89 15.48
N GLY A 406 36.70 -9.57 15.53
CA GLY A 406 36.07 -8.61 14.61
C GLY A 406 34.56 -8.39 14.80
N LEU A 407 33.96 -8.86 15.91
CA LEU A 407 32.53 -8.66 16.18
C LEU A 407 32.21 -7.36 16.93
N GLY A 408 33.17 -6.79 17.66
CA GLY A 408 32.91 -5.70 18.60
C GLY A 408 32.28 -4.46 17.95
N LEU A 409 32.84 -3.95 16.85
CA LEU A 409 32.29 -2.78 16.16
C LEU A 409 30.92 -3.05 15.50
N SER A 410 30.67 -4.29 15.04
CA SER A 410 29.35 -4.67 14.52
C SER A 410 28.28 -4.67 15.63
N ILE A 411 28.65 -5.06 16.86
CA ILE A 411 27.79 -4.97 18.04
C ILE A 411 27.52 -3.50 18.39
N VAL A 412 28.57 -2.68 18.43
CA VAL A 412 28.46 -1.23 18.68
C VAL A 412 27.49 -0.59 17.68
N LYS A 413 27.69 -0.83 16.38
CA LYS A 413 26.80 -0.31 15.33
C LYS A 413 25.34 -0.71 15.57
N LYS A 414 25.09 -1.98 15.87
CA LYS A 414 23.72 -2.47 16.11
C LYS A 414 23.07 -1.80 17.32
N ILE A 415 23.83 -1.59 18.39
CA ILE A 415 23.35 -0.93 19.61
C ILE A 415 23.07 0.55 19.37
N MET A 416 23.97 1.24 18.65
CA MET A 416 23.80 2.65 18.29
C MET A 416 22.56 2.83 17.39
N GLU A 417 22.37 1.97 16.38
CA GLU A 417 21.17 1.94 15.53
C GLU A 417 19.88 1.73 16.33
N LEU A 418 19.86 0.76 17.26
CA LEU A 418 18.71 0.49 18.12
C LEU A 418 18.33 1.70 19.00
N ASN A 419 19.33 2.40 19.52
CA ASN A 419 19.15 3.61 20.32
C ASN A 419 18.96 4.88 19.47
N LYS A 420 18.98 4.77 18.13
CA LYS A 420 18.91 5.90 17.18
C LYS A 420 20.00 6.95 17.41
N ILE A 421 21.18 6.51 17.79
CA ILE A 421 22.37 7.35 17.96
C ILE A 421 23.22 7.18 16.70
N ASN A 422 23.58 8.28 16.03
CA ASN A 422 24.53 8.18 14.94
C ASN A 422 25.94 8.00 15.52
N CYS A 423 26.74 7.19 14.85
CA CYS A 423 28.15 6.99 15.18
C CYS A 423 28.99 6.86 13.91
N GLY A 424 30.29 7.05 14.07
CA GLY A 424 31.24 6.91 12.98
C GLY A 424 32.65 6.65 13.47
N ILE A 425 33.54 6.39 12.52
CA ILE A 425 34.96 6.17 12.73
C ILE A 425 35.69 7.08 11.75
N ASP A 426 36.68 7.81 12.25
CA ASP A 426 37.61 8.59 11.46
C ASP A 426 39.03 8.07 11.71
N LEU A 427 39.84 8.04 10.65
CA LEU A 427 41.26 7.74 10.72
C LEU A 427 42.04 8.88 10.07
N LYS A 428 42.77 9.66 10.86
CA LYS A 428 43.58 10.79 10.40
C LYS A 428 44.89 10.83 11.17
N ASP A 429 46.00 11.08 10.48
CA ASP A 429 47.32 11.28 11.10
C ASP A 429 47.72 10.17 12.10
N LYS A 430 47.42 8.90 11.76
CA LYS A 430 47.63 7.71 12.62
C LYS A 430 46.84 7.71 13.94
N LYS A 431 45.79 8.51 14.02
CA LYS A 431 44.82 8.50 15.10
C LYS A 431 43.51 7.88 14.64
N PHE A 432 43.00 6.97 15.44
CA PHE A 432 41.68 6.38 15.27
C PHE A 432 40.72 7.05 16.22
N THR A 433 39.66 7.62 15.67
CA THR A 433 38.65 8.34 16.44
C THR A 433 37.30 7.67 16.22
N PHE A 434 36.77 7.05 17.27
CA PHE A 434 35.37 6.65 17.30
C PHE A 434 34.54 7.82 17.81
N TRP A 435 33.44 8.15 17.14
CA TRP A 435 32.54 9.20 17.58
C TRP A 435 31.09 8.76 17.58
N PHE A 436 30.29 9.35 18.48
CA PHE A 436 28.85 9.19 18.51
C PHE A 436 28.14 10.48 18.95
N ASP A 437 26.94 10.70 18.44
CA ASP A 437 26.14 11.89 18.73
C ASP A 437 25.54 11.81 20.15
N ILE A 438 25.51 12.95 20.85
CA ILE A 438 24.90 13.06 22.19
C ILE A 438 23.38 13.25 22.13
N LEU A 439 22.81 13.37 20.92
CA LEU A 439 21.42 13.73 20.64
C LEU A 439 21.02 15.08 21.26
N ARG A 440 21.07 16.14 20.43
CA ARG A 440 20.21 17.31 20.56
C ARG A 440 19.38 17.50 19.29
N SER A 441 18.23 16.81 19.24
CA SER A 441 17.02 17.24 18.51
C SER A 441 15.83 16.39 18.92
#